data_AF-A0A8S8Z2N8-F1
#
_entry.id   AF-A0A8S8Z2N8-F1
#
_cell.length_a   1.000
_cell.length_b   1.000
_cell.length_c   1.000
_cell.angle_alpha   90.00
_cell.angle_beta   90.00
_cell.angle_gamma   90.00
#
_symmetry.space_group_name_H-M   'P 1'
#
loop_
_entity.id
_entity.type
_entity.pdbx_description
1 polymer ?
#
loop_
_entity_poly.entity_id
_entity_poly.type
_entity_poly.pdbx_seq_one_letter_code
_entity_poly.pdbx_strand_id
1 'polypeptide(L)'
;MWERYGVDALITNSYVIWKHDDLRETALADGIHSMLDFPGVVVTDSGTFQSYVYGDVEVGVSEIVEFQRDIGVDIGTMLDVFGRPDMSREELEECVDETARRAEQSLESAGPGMLLNGPVQGGLHEDLRASAGNLMGSASSEFRGFPYTPSEA
;
A
#
# COMPACT_ATOMS: atom_id res chain seq x y z
N MET A 1 -21.34 13.89 -8.69
CA MET A 1 -21.27 12.57 -9.37
C MET A 1 -21.23 11.45 -8.35
N TRP A 2 -20.30 11.51 -7.40
CA TRP A 2 -20.10 10.52 -6.34
C TRP A 2 -21.34 10.30 -5.47
N GLU A 3 -21.97 11.38 -5.01
CA GLU A 3 -23.20 11.33 -4.21
C GLU A 3 -24.36 10.59 -4.90
N ARG A 4 -24.47 10.74 -6.23
CA ARG A 4 -25.53 10.07 -7.01
C ARG A 4 -25.41 8.55 -6.95
N TYR A 5 -24.18 8.04 -6.84
CA TYR A 5 -23.89 6.62 -6.82
C TYR A 5 -23.55 6.10 -5.41
N GLY A 6 -23.57 6.96 -4.39
CA GLY A 6 -23.23 6.58 -3.00
C GLY A 6 -21.79 6.09 -2.86
N VAL A 7 -20.84 6.73 -3.55
CA VAL A 7 -19.41 6.38 -3.48
C VAL A 7 -18.77 7.18 -2.35
N ASP A 8 -18.44 6.50 -1.25
CA ASP A 8 -17.82 7.09 -0.05
C ASP A 8 -16.30 6.93 0.00
N ALA A 9 -15.75 6.01 -0.80
CA ALA A 9 -14.31 5.78 -0.92
C ALA A 9 -13.89 5.50 -2.36
N LEU A 10 -12.68 5.93 -2.72
CA LEU A 10 -12.03 5.64 -3.99
C LEU A 10 -10.65 5.06 -3.76
N ILE A 11 -10.22 4.16 -4.63
CA ILE A 11 -8.84 3.71 -4.70
C ILE A 11 -8.19 4.16 -6.01
N THR A 12 -6.97 4.66 -5.93
CA THR A 12 -6.12 4.98 -7.08
C THR A 12 -4.71 4.42 -6.88
N ASN A 13 -3.80 4.65 -7.81
CA ASN A 13 -2.44 4.12 -7.77
C ASN A 13 -1.42 5.24 -7.62
N SER A 14 -0.72 5.28 -6.47
CA SER A 14 0.23 6.37 -6.19
C SER A 14 1.48 6.27 -7.05
N TYR A 15 1.88 5.07 -7.50
CA TYR A 15 3.03 4.91 -8.40
C TYR A 15 2.77 5.54 -9.78
N VAL A 16 1.57 5.40 -10.33
CA VAL A 16 1.20 6.07 -11.59
C VAL A 16 1.30 7.59 -11.42
N ILE A 17 0.81 8.14 -10.30
CA ILE A 17 0.89 9.57 -10.02
C ILE A 17 2.35 10.00 -9.86
N TRP A 18 3.15 9.25 -9.07
CA TRP A 18 4.57 9.53 -8.82
C TRP A 18 5.40 9.53 -10.10
N LYS A 19 5.12 8.61 -11.03
CA LYS A 19 5.89 8.42 -12.27
C LYS A 19 5.67 9.52 -13.31
N HIS A 20 4.54 10.21 -13.28
CA HIS A 20 4.21 11.25 -14.27
C HIS A 20 4.37 12.62 -13.63
N ASP A 21 5.36 13.40 -14.08
CA ASP A 21 5.72 14.69 -13.47
C ASP A 21 4.52 15.63 -13.31
N ASP A 22 3.69 15.81 -14.35
CA ASP A 22 2.51 16.66 -14.30
C ASP A 22 1.53 16.25 -13.18
N LEU A 23 1.33 14.93 -13.00
CA LEU A 23 0.43 14.39 -11.96
C LEU A 23 1.06 14.52 -10.58
N ARG A 24 2.36 14.23 -10.46
CA ARG A 24 3.11 14.33 -9.21
C ARG A 24 3.14 15.76 -8.68
N GLU A 25 3.45 16.73 -9.54
CA GLU A 25 3.48 18.14 -9.18
C GLU A 25 2.10 18.63 -8.73
N THR A 26 1.05 18.28 -9.46
CA THR A 26 -0.33 18.63 -9.10
C THR A 26 -0.74 18.01 -7.77
N ALA A 27 -0.45 16.72 -7.56
CA ALA A 27 -0.81 16.01 -6.33
C ALA A 27 -0.07 16.56 -5.10
N LEU A 28 1.19 16.95 -5.24
CA LEU A 28 1.97 17.57 -4.16
C LEU A 28 1.53 19.01 -3.86
N ALA A 29 1.10 19.76 -4.87
CA ALA A 29 0.66 21.13 -4.71
C ALA A 29 -0.76 21.24 -4.12
N ASP A 30 -1.69 20.46 -4.67
CA ASP A 30 -3.12 20.62 -4.42
C ASP A 30 -3.70 19.50 -3.53
N GLY A 31 -2.96 18.41 -3.34
CA GLY A 31 -3.42 17.22 -2.62
C GLY A 31 -4.31 16.30 -3.48
N ILE A 32 -4.39 15.04 -3.06
CA ILE A 32 -5.06 13.98 -3.83
C ILE A 32 -6.58 14.19 -3.97
N HIS A 33 -7.24 14.73 -2.94
CA HIS A 33 -8.67 15.00 -2.96
C HIS A 33 -9.05 16.08 -3.99
N SER A 34 -8.25 17.14 -4.08
CA SER A 34 -8.44 18.20 -5.07
C SER A 34 -8.18 17.67 -6.48
N MET A 35 -7.09 16.93 -6.65
CA MET A 35 -6.73 16.30 -7.93
C MET A 35 -7.83 15.38 -8.47
N LEU A 36 -8.50 14.63 -7.60
CA LEU A 36 -9.56 13.68 -7.97
C LEU A 36 -10.98 14.30 -7.96
N ASP A 37 -11.14 15.55 -7.51
CA ASP A 37 -12.44 16.16 -7.19
C ASP A 37 -13.31 15.21 -6.33
N PHE A 38 -12.69 14.63 -5.29
CA PHE A 38 -13.33 13.62 -4.45
C PHE A 38 -13.24 13.98 -2.95
N PRO A 39 -14.38 14.26 -2.29
CA PRO A 39 -14.41 14.67 -0.89
C PRO A 39 -14.45 13.51 0.11
N GLY A 40 -14.60 12.26 -0.36
CA GLY A 40 -14.63 11.07 0.48
C GLY A 40 -13.24 10.47 0.73
N VAL A 41 -13.19 9.24 1.23
CA VAL A 41 -11.93 8.56 1.60
C VAL A 41 -11.12 8.15 0.38
N VAL A 42 -9.86 8.57 0.30
CA VAL A 42 -8.93 8.14 -0.75
C VAL A 42 -7.98 7.08 -0.21
N VAL A 43 -7.98 5.94 -0.89
CA VAL A 43 -7.03 4.85 -0.72
C VAL A 43 -6.03 4.87 -1.87
N THR A 44 -4.76 4.60 -1.61
CA THR A 44 -3.77 4.39 -2.69
C THR A 44 -3.12 3.02 -2.61
N ASP A 45 -2.96 2.42 -3.78
CA ASP A 45 -2.06 1.29 -3.99
C ASP A 45 -0.63 1.78 -4.25
N SER A 46 0.37 1.06 -3.75
CA SER A 46 1.80 1.39 -3.82
C SER A 46 2.41 1.15 -5.20
N GLY A 47 1.74 0.39 -6.07
CA GLY A 47 2.23 0.09 -7.42
C GLY A 47 3.00 -1.22 -7.57
N THR A 48 2.97 -2.09 -6.54
CA THR A 48 3.64 -3.41 -6.57
C THR A 48 3.21 -4.25 -7.79
N PHE A 49 1.92 -4.17 -8.17
CA PHE A 49 1.43 -4.89 -9.34
C PHE A 49 2.04 -4.39 -10.66
N GLN A 50 2.25 -3.08 -10.80
CA GLN A 50 2.89 -2.48 -11.96
C GLN A 50 4.38 -2.78 -12.00
N SER A 51 5.06 -2.88 -10.85
CA SER A 51 6.43 -3.43 -10.76
C SER A 51 6.53 -4.78 -11.44
N TYR A 52 5.58 -5.66 -11.13
CA TYR A 52 5.54 -7.00 -11.70
C TYR A 52 5.24 -6.99 -13.21
N VAL A 53 4.25 -6.23 -13.65
CA VAL A 53 3.83 -6.22 -15.07
C VAL A 53 4.85 -5.52 -15.98
N TYR A 54 5.54 -4.50 -15.48
CA TYR A 54 6.40 -3.63 -16.29
C TYR A 54 7.89 -3.73 -15.97
N GLY A 55 8.29 -4.46 -14.93
CA GLY A 55 9.68 -4.87 -14.66
C GLY A 55 10.56 -3.86 -13.92
N ASP A 56 10.14 -2.60 -13.78
CA ASP A 56 10.93 -1.57 -13.08
C ASP A 56 10.03 -0.69 -12.21
N VAL A 57 10.04 -0.95 -10.91
CA VAL A 57 9.68 0.07 -9.91
C VAL A 57 10.97 0.72 -9.42
N GLU A 58 11.18 1.96 -9.86
CA GLU A 58 12.30 2.81 -9.47
C GLU A 58 12.03 3.58 -8.16
N VAL A 59 10.96 3.26 -7.42
CA VAL A 59 10.61 3.96 -6.18
C VAL A 59 10.96 3.11 -4.95
N GLY A 60 11.62 3.73 -3.98
CA GLY A 60 11.97 3.06 -2.72
C GLY A 60 10.76 2.80 -1.81
N VAL A 61 10.92 1.88 -0.85
CA VAL A 61 9.88 1.52 0.15
C VAL A 61 9.40 2.76 0.92
N SER A 62 10.32 3.53 1.51
CA SER A 62 9.98 4.76 2.22
C SER A 62 9.46 5.84 1.27
N GLU A 63 10.06 5.97 0.11
CA GLU A 63 9.76 7.04 -0.84
C GLU A 63 8.31 6.99 -1.31
N ILE A 64 7.78 5.81 -1.64
CA ILE A 64 6.39 5.70 -2.09
C ILE A 64 5.39 5.94 -0.95
N VAL A 65 5.73 5.56 0.28
CA VAL A 65 4.85 5.77 1.44
C VAL A 65 4.86 7.24 1.88
N GLU A 66 6.03 7.87 1.87
CA GLU A 66 6.18 9.31 2.10
C GLU A 66 5.43 10.10 1.04
N PHE A 67 5.54 9.71 -0.23
CA PHE A 67 4.76 10.34 -1.29
C PHE A 67 3.25 10.26 -1.06
N GLN A 68 2.73 9.08 -0.68
CA GLN A 68 1.30 8.92 -0.36
C GLN A 68 0.87 9.83 0.81
N ARG A 69 1.70 9.91 1.86
CA ARG A 69 1.46 10.80 2.99
C ARG A 69 1.45 12.27 2.56
N ASP A 70 2.43 12.66 1.76
CA ASP A 70 2.67 14.06 1.41
C ASP A 70 1.61 14.61 0.44
N ILE A 71 1.01 13.77 -0.41
CA ILE A 71 -0.16 14.15 -1.24
C ILE A 71 -1.49 14.10 -0.46
N GLY A 72 -1.46 13.75 0.83
CA GLY A 72 -2.64 13.77 1.71
C GLY A 72 -3.61 12.61 1.51
N VAL A 73 -3.10 11.40 1.25
CA VAL A 73 -3.91 10.17 1.22
C VAL A 73 -4.44 9.82 2.61
N ASP A 74 -5.68 9.33 2.70
CA ASP A 74 -6.25 8.84 3.97
C ASP A 74 -5.70 7.46 4.35
N ILE A 75 -5.68 6.53 3.39
CA ILE A 75 -5.20 5.15 3.56
C ILE A 75 -4.19 4.79 2.46
N GLY A 76 -2.91 4.82 2.79
CA GLY A 76 -1.86 4.36 1.89
C GLY A 76 -1.71 2.83 1.91
N THR A 77 -0.88 2.31 1.02
CA THR A 77 -0.47 0.90 1.02
C THR A 77 1.05 0.83 1.01
N MET A 78 1.63 -0.06 1.82
CA MET A 78 3.08 -0.28 1.81
C MET A 78 3.54 -0.99 0.53
N LEU A 79 4.85 -0.93 0.24
CA LEU A 79 5.42 -1.64 -0.90
C LEU A 79 5.74 -3.11 -0.54
N ASP A 80 4.78 -3.99 -0.78
CA ASP A 80 4.89 -5.44 -0.58
C ASP A 80 5.71 -6.14 -1.68
N VAL A 81 5.97 -7.44 -1.50
CA VAL A 81 6.52 -8.31 -2.55
C VAL A 81 5.42 -9.25 -3.03
N PHE A 82 5.04 -9.08 -4.29
CA PHE A 82 3.96 -9.84 -4.89
C PHE A 82 4.33 -11.31 -5.11
N GLY A 83 3.70 -12.21 -4.34
CA GLY A 83 3.81 -13.65 -4.55
C GLY A 83 2.95 -14.12 -5.73
N ARG A 84 3.56 -14.80 -6.70
CA ARG A 84 2.85 -15.29 -7.90
C ARG A 84 2.26 -16.69 -7.70
N PRO A 85 1.15 -17.03 -8.36
CA PRO A 85 0.54 -18.37 -8.25
C PRO A 85 1.43 -19.53 -8.72
N ASP A 86 2.42 -19.26 -9.58
CA ASP A 86 3.36 -20.24 -10.13
C ASP A 86 4.66 -20.37 -9.32
N MET A 87 4.87 -19.53 -8.31
CA MET A 87 6.02 -19.61 -7.42
C MET A 87 5.93 -20.82 -6.51
N SER A 88 7.09 -21.38 -6.20
CA SER A 88 7.26 -22.42 -5.20
C SER A 88 6.88 -21.90 -3.81
N ARG A 89 6.60 -22.83 -2.89
CA ARG A 89 6.34 -22.49 -1.49
C ARG A 89 7.50 -21.70 -0.86
N GLU A 90 8.74 -22.06 -1.18
CA GLU A 90 9.94 -21.39 -0.67
C GLU A 90 10.02 -19.93 -1.17
N GLU A 91 9.76 -19.69 -2.45
CA GLU A 91 9.70 -18.33 -3.01
C GLU A 91 8.56 -17.48 -2.41
N LEU A 92 7.41 -18.10 -2.12
CA LEU A 92 6.30 -17.42 -1.45
C LEU A 92 6.62 -17.10 0.02
N GLU A 93 7.36 -17.97 0.70
CA GLU A 93 7.86 -17.72 2.05
C GLU A 93 8.86 -16.55 2.07
N GLU A 94 9.75 -16.45 1.08
CA GLU A 94 10.62 -15.28 0.91
C GLU A 94 9.84 -13.98 0.67
N CYS A 95 8.74 -14.03 -0.08
CA CYS A 95 7.85 -12.88 -0.31
C CYS A 95 7.18 -12.42 0.99
N VAL A 96 6.74 -13.37 1.83
CA VAL A 96 6.18 -13.08 3.16
C VAL A 96 7.22 -12.40 4.04
N ASP A 97 8.42 -12.98 4.12
CA ASP A 97 9.49 -12.47 4.97
C ASP A 97 9.94 -11.07 4.53
N GLU A 98 10.13 -10.85 3.23
CA GLU A 98 10.55 -9.55 2.71
C GLU A 98 9.47 -8.48 2.89
N THR A 99 8.19 -8.85 2.71
CA THR A 99 7.08 -7.93 3.02
C THR A 99 7.06 -7.57 4.50
N ALA A 100 7.29 -8.54 5.40
CA ALA A 100 7.40 -8.31 6.84
C ALA A 100 8.58 -7.42 7.22
N ARG A 101 9.75 -7.57 6.60
CA ARG A 101 10.91 -6.71 6.85
C ARG A 101 10.65 -5.24 6.53
N ARG A 102 9.80 -4.96 5.55
CA ARG A 102 9.44 -3.59 5.13
C ARG A 102 8.39 -2.93 6.02
N ALA A 103 7.73 -3.69 6.89
CA ALA A 103 6.57 -3.28 7.66
C ALA A 103 6.85 -2.06 8.56
N GLU A 104 7.85 -2.16 9.43
CA GLU A 104 8.16 -1.12 10.43
C GLU A 104 8.60 0.18 9.76
N GLN A 105 9.55 0.11 8.81
CA GLN A 105 9.99 1.26 8.03
C GLN A 105 8.82 1.94 7.30
N SER A 106 7.89 1.16 6.75
CA SER A 106 6.72 1.71 6.06
C SER A 106 5.77 2.42 7.03
N LEU A 107 5.55 1.85 8.22
CA LEU A 107 4.74 2.48 9.27
C LEU A 107 5.37 3.77 9.80
N GLU A 108 6.70 3.84 9.88
CA GLU A 108 7.43 5.07 10.21
C GLU A 108 7.23 6.14 9.14
N SER A 109 7.42 5.77 7.86
CA SER A 109 7.21 6.68 6.73
C SER A 109 5.78 7.19 6.63
N ALA A 110 4.76 6.39 6.98
CA ALA A 110 3.36 6.81 7.00
C ALA A 110 3.07 7.90 8.05
N GLY A 111 3.84 7.91 9.14
CA GLY A 111 3.70 8.89 10.20
C GLY A 111 2.35 8.84 10.94
N PRO A 112 2.02 9.88 11.72
CA PRO A 112 0.81 9.91 12.53
C PRO A 112 -0.43 10.40 11.79
N GLY A 113 -0.38 10.66 10.48
CA GLY A 113 -1.48 11.29 9.73
C GLY A 113 -2.27 10.34 8.85
N MET A 114 -1.60 9.34 8.27
CA MET A 114 -2.15 8.44 7.26
C MET A 114 -2.28 7.02 7.84
N LEU A 115 -3.39 6.32 7.54
CA LEU A 115 -3.49 4.88 7.77
C LEU A 115 -2.70 4.14 6.70
N LEU A 116 -2.12 3.00 7.03
CA LEU A 116 -1.34 2.23 6.07
C LEU A 116 -1.88 0.82 5.99
N ASN A 117 -2.12 0.29 4.79
CA ASN A 117 -2.46 -1.11 4.57
C ASN A 117 -1.18 -1.96 4.53
N GLY A 118 -1.23 -3.11 5.19
CA GLY A 118 -0.18 -4.14 5.22
C GLY A 118 -0.69 -5.41 4.54
N PRO A 119 -0.39 -5.64 3.26
CA PRO A 119 -0.88 -6.80 2.53
C PRO A 119 -0.43 -8.13 3.15
N VAL A 120 -1.37 -9.05 3.34
CA VAL A 120 -1.09 -10.42 3.81
C VAL A 120 -0.70 -11.29 2.61
N GLN A 121 0.60 -11.59 2.49
CA GLN A 121 1.14 -12.52 1.48
C GLN A 121 0.94 -13.99 1.88
N GLY A 122 1.44 -14.92 1.06
CA GLY A 122 1.42 -16.37 1.34
C GLY A 122 0.73 -17.22 0.27
N GLY A 123 0.20 -16.58 -0.79
CA GLY A 123 -0.39 -17.27 -1.93
C GLY A 123 -1.51 -18.25 -1.55
N LEU A 124 -1.42 -19.48 -2.06
CA LEU A 124 -2.40 -20.54 -1.78
C LEU A 124 -2.10 -21.34 -0.49
N HIS A 125 -1.06 -20.95 0.28
CA HIS A 125 -0.63 -21.65 1.47
C HIS A 125 -1.21 -20.99 2.73
N GLU A 126 -2.19 -21.64 3.36
CA GLU A 126 -2.89 -21.15 4.55
C GLU A 126 -1.93 -20.85 5.72
N ASP A 127 -0.92 -21.71 5.92
CA ASP A 127 0.11 -21.54 6.95
C ASP A 127 0.96 -20.29 6.71
N LEU A 128 1.31 -20.00 5.45
CA LEU A 128 2.04 -18.78 5.10
C LEU A 128 1.18 -17.53 5.29
N ARG A 129 -0.11 -17.56 4.94
CA ARG A 129 -1.04 -16.45 5.17
C ARG A 129 -1.25 -16.17 6.67
N ALA A 130 -1.35 -17.23 7.48
CA ALA A 130 -1.44 -17.10 8.93
C ALA A 130 -0.16 -16.50 9.52
N SER A 131 1.02 -16.96 9.05
CA SER A 131 2.31 -16.39 9.44
C SER A 131 2.41 -14.90 9.07
N ALA A 132 2.09 -14.55 7.83
CA ALA A 132 2.09 -13.17 7.34
C ALA A 132 1.12 -12.27 8.14
N GLY A 133 -0.08 -12.75 8.44
CA GLY A 133 -1.05 -12.02 9.27
C GLY A 133 -0.52 -11.75 10.69
N ASN A 134 0.15 -12.73 11.30
CA ASN A 134 0.79 -12.54 12.60
C ASN A 134 1.94 -11.53 12.53
N LEU A 135 2.80 -11.61 11.51
CA LEU A 135 3.91 -10.67 11.31
C LEU A 135 3.40 -9.24 11.14
N MET A 136 2.41 -9.03 10.25
CA MET A 136 1.78 -7.71 10.04
C MET A 136 1.10 -7.19 11.30
N GLY A 137 0.38 -8.04 12.04
CA GLY A 137 -0.29 -7.66 13.27
C GLY A 137 0.66 -7.37 14.44
N SER A 138 1.89 -7.90 14.38
CA SER A 138 2.94 -7.65 15.38
C SER A 138 3.75 -6.40 15.09
N ALA A 139 3.78 -5.94 13.83
CA ALA A 139 4.54 -4.77 13.41
C ALA A 139 3.91 -3.48 13.96
N SER A 140 4.76 -2.60 14.49
CA SER A 140 4.35 -1.32 15.06
C SER A 140 5.43 -0.27 14.86
N SER A 141 5.03 0.98 14.64
CA SER A 141 5.91 2.15 14.78
C SER A 141 5.61 2.91 16.07
N GLU A 142 6.35 3.99 16.33
CA GLU A 142 6.08 4.93 17.44
C GLU A 142 4.61 5.41 17.47
N PHE A 143 3.96 5.50 16.31
CA PHE A 143 2.62 6.05 16.20
C PHE A 143 1.54 4.96 16.28
N ARG A 144 1.61 3.94 15.41
CA ARG A 144 0.53 2.94 15.21
C ARG A 144 1.06 1.67 14.53
N GLY A 145 0.29 0.58 14.62
CA GLY A 145 0.43 -0.61 13.76
C GLY A 145 -0.53 -0.58 12.57
N PHE A 146 -0.54 -1.65 11.75
CA PHE A 146 -1.47 -1.79 10.64
C PHE A 146 -2.93 -1.93 11.12
N PRO A 147 -3.92 -1.30 10.46
CA PRO A 147 -5.32 -1.61 10.66
C PRO A 147 -5.59 -3.02 10.12
N TYR A 148 -5.83 -3.96 11.02
CA TYR A 148 -6.14 -5.34 10.66
C TYR A 148 -7.60 -5.48 10.21
N THR A 149 -7.81 -5.87 8.96
CA THR A 149 -9.10 -6.38 8.48
C THR A 149 -8.92 -7.88 8.19
N PRO A 150 -9.46 -8.80 9.01
CA PRO A 150 -9.41 -10.22 8.68
C PRO A 150 -10.18 -10.46 7.38
N SER A 151 -9.58 -11.17 6.42
CA SER A 151 -10.35 -11.76 5.32
C SER A 151 -10.93 -13.08 5.81
N GLU A 152 -12.26 -13.17 5.88
CA GLU A 152 -12.93 -14.47 6.00
C GLU A 152 -12.82 -15.21 4.65
N ALA A 153 -12.10 -16.33 4.65
CA ALA A 153 -12.31 -17.47 3.76
C ALA A 153 -11.66 -18.72 4.36
#